data_AF-A0A3P9B4L9-F1
#
_entry.id   AF-A0A3P9B4L9-F1
#
_cell.length_a   1.000
_cell.length_b   1.000
_cell.length_c   1.000
_cell.angle_alpha   90.00
_cell.angle_beta   90.00
_cell.angle_gamma   90.00
#
_symmetry.space_group_name_H-M   'P 1'
#
loop_
_entity.id
_entity.type
_entity.pdbx_description
1 polymer ?
#
loop_
_entity_poly.entity_id
_entity_poly.type
_entity_poly.pdbx_seq_one_letter_code
_entity_poly.pdbx_strand_id
1 'polypeptide(L)'
;MAAPTQKNNKPGKPGGKEAQPLIIAKTPAEEQRLKLEKLMRNPDKLAPIPDRPKEWNPRAPPEFVRDVMGSSAGAGSGEFHVYRHLRRREYQRQDFLDKISEKQTKDEEYLEKLERNKEAAEERTAKRRKKREKMKQKKLLAKKAKRETKKRERHPVTMATITLPPGTTERSCQTKPKQS
;
A
#
# COMPACT_ATOMS: atom_id res chain seq x y z
N MET A 1 -24.61 -67.83 5.56
CA MET A 1 -23.60 -66.75 5.65
C MET A 1 -24.36 -65.43 5.83
N ALA A 2 -24.61 -65.00 7.06
CA ALA A 2 -25.27 -63.72 7.35
C ALA A 2 -24.20 -62.68 7.73
N ALA A 3 -24.15 -61.57 7.01
CA ALA A 3 -23.19 -60.50 7.24
C ALA A 3 -23.63 -59.61 8.43
N PRO A 4 -22.72 -59.22 9.34
CA PRO A 4 -23.08 -58.31 10.43
C PRO A 4 -23.16 -56.86 9.94
N THR A 5 -24.28 -56.20 10.25
CA THR A 5 -24.49 -54.78 9.96
C THR A 5 -23.67 -53.90 10.90
N GLN A 6 -22.82 -53.05 10.34
CA GLN A 6 -22.01 -52.08 11.09
C GLN A 6 -22.91 -50.97 11.65
N LYS A 7 -22.93 -50.82 12.98
CA LYS A 7 -23.58 -49.69 13.67
C LYS A 7 -22.76 -48.43 13.44
N ASN A 8 -23.32 -47.49 12.67
CA ASN A 8 -22.75 -46.17 12.46
C ASN A 8 -22.80 -45.34 13.74
N ASN A 9 -21.64 -45.16 14.40
CA ASN A 9 -21.45 -44.20 15.48
C ASN A 9 -21.40 -42.77 14.92
N LYS A 10 -22.57 -42.18 14.71
CA LYS A 10 -22.69 -40.73 14.48
C LYS A 10 -22.66 -40.03 15.85
N PRO A 11 -21.71 -39.13 16.13
CA PRO A 11 -21.69 -38.42 17.40
C PRO A 11 -22.99 -37.62 17.54
N GLY A 12 -23.68 -37.84 18.66
CA GLY A 12 -24.96 -37.22 18.99
C GLY A 12 -24.84 -35.70 18.95
N LYS A 13 -25.85 -35.06 18.37
CA LYS A 13 -26.04 -33.61 18.37
C LYS A 13 -26.06 -33.13 19.84
N PRO A 14 -25.15 -32.24 20.28
CA PRO A 14 -25.20 -31.75 21.66
C PRO A 14 -26.53 -31.05 21.90
N GLY A 15 -27.10 -31.36 23.06
CA GLY A 15 -28.48 -31.12 23.46
C GLY A 15 -28.92 -29.66 23.46
N GLY A 16 -30.24 -29.52 23.61
CA GLY A 16 -31.06 -28.30 23.58
C GLY A 16 -30.34 -26.97 23.74
N LYS A 17 -30.38 -26.16 22.70
CA LYS A 17 -30.18 -24.72 22.84
C LYS A 17 -31.35 -24.20 23.68
N GLU A 18 -31.09 -23.84 24.92
CA GLU A 18 -31.99 -23.07 25.77
C GLU A 18 -32.52 -21.90 24.92
N ALA A 19 -33.83 -21.88 24.68
CA ALA A 19 -34.48 -20.90 23.83
C ALA A 19 -34.40 -19.54 24.52
N GLN A 20 -33.48 -18.70 24.06
CA GLN A 20 -33.29 -17.35 24.60
C GLN A 20 -34.50 -16.47 24.25
N PRO A 21 -34.96 -15.59 25.16
CA PRO A 21 -35.95 -14.58 24.83
C PRO A 21 -35.37 -13.66 23.74
N LEU A 22 -36.17 -13.35 22.72
CA LEU A 22 -35.80 -12.38 21.69
C LEU A 22 -35.72 -10.99 22.31
N ILE A 23 -34.55 -10.63 22.83
CA ILE A 23 -34.26 -9.28 23.30
C ILE A 23 -33.96 -8.44 22.06
N ILE A 24 -34.89 -7.57 21.69
CA ILE A 24 -34.68 -6.56 20.65
C ILE A 24 -33.77 -5.50 21.27
N ALA A 25 -32.54 -5.39 20.77
CA ALA A 25 -31.59 -4.38 21.22
C ALA A 25 -32.12 -2.98 20.89
N LYS A 26 -32.10 -2.08 21.89
CA LYS A 26 -32.48 -0.67 21.72
C LYS A 26 -31.25 0.22 21.51
N THR A 27 -30.07 -0.25 21.92
CA THR A 27 -28.80 0.47 21.83
C THR A 27 -27.74 -0.35 21.10
N PRO A 28 -26.75 0.29 20.42
CA PRO A 28 -25.66 -0.44 19.76
C PRO A 28 -24.79 -1.22 20.76
N ALA A 29 -24.72 -0.77 22.02
CA ALA A 29 -24.03 -1.48 23.10
C ALA A 29 -24.73 -2.80 23.45
N GLU A 30 -26.08 -2.83 23.44
CA GLU A 30 -26.85 -4.06 23.65
C GLU A 30 -26.66 -5.07 22.52
N GLU A 31 -26.59 -4.62 21.25
CA GLU A 31 -26.30 -5.52 20.11
C GLU A 31 -24.93 -6.19 20.24
N GLN A 32 -23.91 -5.42 20.64
CA GLN A 32 -22.57 -5.93 20.89
C GLN A 32 -22.57 -6.91 22.06
N ARG A 33 -23.27 -6.59 23.15
CA ARG A 33 -23.42 -7.48 24.32
C ARG A 33 -24.04 -8.82 23.92
N LEU A 34 -25.14 -8.81 23.17
CA LEU A 34 -25.80 -10.04 22.71
C LEU A 34 -24.90 -10.86 21.76
N LYS A 35 -24.15 -10.20 20.87
CA LYS A 35 -23.18 -10.87 19.98
C LYS A 35 -22.03 -11.48 20.77
N LEU A 36 -21.54 -10.78 21.80
CA LEU A 36 -20.49 -11.25 22.70
C LEU A 36 -20.98 -12.45 23.53
N GLU A 37 -22.17 -12.37 24.12
CA GLU A 37 -22.79 -13.47 24.88
C GLU A 37 -22.95 -14.73 24.01
N LYS A 38 -23.38 -14.56 22.75
CA LYS A 38 -23.47 -15.65 21.77
C LYS A 38 -22.12 -16.29 21.45
N LEU A 39 -21.04 -15.50 21.38
CA LEU A 39 -19.68 -15.99 21.16
C LEU A 39 -19.13 -16.70 22.41
N MET A 40 -19.35 -16.13 23.59
CA MET A 40 -18.91 -16.70 24.88
C MET A 40 -19.66 -17.98 25.27
N ARG A 41 -20.84 -18.24 24.71
CA ARG A 41 -21.55 -19.53 24.91
C ARG A 41 -20.77 -20.73 24.36
N ASN A 42 -19.88 -20.52 23.39
CA ASN A 42 -19.02 -21.58 22.83
C ASN A 42 -17.58 -21.04 22.65
N PRO A 43 -16.78 -20.98 23.72
CA PRO A 43 -15.44 -20.38 23.67
C PRO A 43 -14.45 -21.20 22.82
N ASP A 44 -14.66 -22.52 22.70
CA ASP A 44 -13.78 -23.40 21.91
C ASP A 44 -13.96 -23.25 20.38
N LYS A 45 -15.06 -22.63 19.94
CA LYS A 45 -15.33 -22.44 18.51
C LYS A 45 -14.65 -21.16 18.03
N LEU A 46 -13.69 -21.29 17.12
CA LEU A 46 -13.05 -20.15 16.46
C LEU A 46 -14.11 -19.19 15.89
N ALA A 47 -13.95 -17.91 16.19
CA ALA A 47 -14.82 -16.86 15.68
C ALA A 47 -14.69 -16.81 14.14
N PRO A 48 -15.79 -16.88 13.38
CA PRO A 48 -15.75 -16.74 11.94
C PRO A 48 -15.43 -15.29 11.58
N ILE A 49 -14.15 -14.98 11.38
CA ILE A 49 -13.72 -13.73 10.79
C ILE A 49 -14.00 -13.84 9.29
N PRO A 50 -14.85 -12.99 8.71
CA PRO A 50 -15.11 -13.04 7.28
C PRO A 50 -13.84 -12.64 6.53
N ASP A 51 -13.42 -13.47 5.59
CA ASP A 51 -12.38 -13.10 4.64
C ASP A 51 -12.86 -11.95 3.74
N ARG A 52 -11.89 -11.26 3.12
CA ARG A 52 -12.18 -10.17 2.18
C ARG A 52 -13.17 -10.66 1.11
N PRO A 53 -14.25 -9.91 0.84
CA PRO A 53 -15.25 -10.33 -0.13
C PRO A 53 -14.59 -10.55 -1.47
N LYS A 54 -14.71 -11.76 -2.01
CA LYS A 54 -14.13 -12.10 -3.30
C LYS A 54 -14.86 -11.34 -4.40
N GLU A 55 -14.11 -10.61 -5.21
CA GLU A 55 -14.66 -9.95 -6.39
C GLU A 55 -15.22 -10.98 -7.38
N TRP A 56 -16.36 -10.66 -7.97
CA TRP A 56 -16.97 -11.51 -8.99
C TRP A 56 -16.05 -11.52 -10.22
N ASN A 57 -15.62 -12.71 -10.63
CA ASN A 57 -14.78 -12.90 -11.82
C ASN A 57 -15.60 -13.70 -12.84
N PRO A 58 -15.66 -13.31 -14.12
CA PRO A 58 -16.25 -14.15 -15.17
C PRO A 58 -15.65 -15.56 -15.11
N ARG A 59 -16.50 -16.57 -15.27
CA ARG A 59 -16.00 -17.95 -15.33
C ARG A 59 -15.19 -18.14 -16.60
N ALA A 60 -14.04 -18.82 -16.47
CA ALA A 60 -13.26 -19.21 -17.63
C ALA A 60 -14.13 -20.03 -18.60
N PRO A 61 -14.00 -19.81 -19.92
CA PRO A 61 -14.69 -20.62 -20.91
C PRO A 61 -14.26 -22.10 -20.76
N PRO A 62 -15.19 -23.07 -20.90
CA PRO A 62 -14.83 -24.48 -21.00
C PRO A 62 -13.89 -24.72 -22.16
N GLU A 63 -12.89 -25.56 -21.96
CA GLU A 63 -11.82 -25.76 -22.94
C GLU A 63 -12.25 -26.68 -24.09
N PHE A 64 -13.05 -27.72 -23.83
CA PHE A 64 -13.73 -28.50 -24.86
C PHE A 64 -15.25 -28.44 -24.74
N VAL A 65 -15.90 -28.16 -25.87
CA VAL A 65 -17.35 -28.32 -26.05
C VAL A 65 -17.56 -29.67 -26.74
N ARG A 66 -18.32 -30.57 -26.10
CA ARG A 66 -18.47 -31.97 -26.54
C ARG A 66 -19.71 -32.19 -27.43
N ASP A 67 -20.65 -31.27 -27.34
CA ASP A 67 -21.98 -31.27 -27.92
C ASP A 67 -22.08 -30.43 -29.20
N VAL A 68 -20.95 -30.19 -29.88
CA VAL A 68 -20.91 -29.45 -31.14
C VAL A 68 -21.52 -30.30 -32.25
N MET A 69 -22.69 -29.87 -32.75
CA MET A 69 -23.33 -30.46 -33.93
C MET A 69 -22.59 -30.01 -35.22
N GLY A 70 -22.63 -30.82 -36.28
CA GLY A 70 -21.89 -30.56 -37.52
C GLY A 70 -22.22 -29.21 -38.17
N SER A 71 -21.24 -28.61 -38.86
CA SER A 71 -21.33 -27.24 -39.37
C SER A 71 -22.44 -26.99 -40.41
N SER A 72 -22.91 -28.04 -41.09
CA SER A 72 -24.02 -27.99 -42.05
C SER A 72 -25.37 -28.40 -41.46
N ALA A 73 -25.43 -28.76 -40.17
CA ALA A 73 -26.67 -29.12 -39.52
C ALA A 73 -27.59 -27.89 -39.35
N GLY A 74 -28.91 -28.09 -39.47
CA GLY A 74 -29.89 -27.03 -39.29
C GLY A 74 -30.00 -26.54 -37.84
N ALA A 75 -30.71 -25.43 -37.64
CA ALA A 75 -30.96 -24.89 -36.31
C ALA A 75 -31.84 -25.84 -35.48
N GLY A 76 -31.28 -26.40 -34.41
CA GLY A 76 -32.02 -27.21 -33.44
C GLY A 76 -32.86 -26.35 -32.49
N SER A 77 -33.85 -26.96 -31.82
CA SER A 77 -34.71 -26.27 -30.84
C SER A 77 -33.96 -25.71 -29.62
N GLY A 78 -32.81 -26.29 -29.28
CA GLY A 78 -31.96 -25.86 -28.17
C GLY A 78 -30.99 -24.72 -28.51
N GLU A 79 -30.76 -24.43 -29.80
CA GLU A 79 -29.71 -23.50 -30.25
C GLU A 79 -29.97 -22.06 -29.75
N PHE A 80 -31.24 -21.66 -29.67
CA PHE A 80 -31.63 -20.36 -29.13
C PHE A 80 -31.19 -20.19 -27.67
N HIS A 81 -31.30 -21.23 -26.84
CA HIS A 81 -30.88 -21.16 -25.45
C HIS A 81 -29.37 -21.18 -25.29
N VAL A 82 -28.67 -21.92 -26.15
CA VAL A 82 -27.20 -21.89 -26.21
C VAL A 82 -26.72 -20.46 -26.50
N TYR A 83 -27.24 -19.81 -27.54
CA TYR A 83 -26.91 -18.41 -27.86
C TYR A 83 -27.28 -17.46 -26.71
N ARG A 84 -28.46 -17.59 -26.10
CA ARG A 84 -28.89 -16.74 -24.97
C ARG A 84 -27.92 -16.83 -23.79
N HIS A 85 -27.46 -18.03 -23.44
CA HIS A 85 -26.49 -18.23 -22.36
C HIS A 85 -25.09 -17.74 -22.72
N LEU A 86 -24.65 -17.96 -23.96
CA LEU A 86 -23.37 -17.48 -24.46
C LEU A 86 -23.32 -15.95 -24.49
N ARG A 87 -24.34 -15.29 -25.05
CA ARG A 87 -24.45 -13.82 -25.12
C ARG A 87 -24.46 -13.20 -23.73
N ARG A 88 -25.22 -13.77 -22.78
CA ARG A 88 -25.23 -13.28 -21.40
C ARG A 88 -23.84 -13.42 -20.76
N ARG A 89 -23.17 -14.55 -20.95
CA ARG A 89 -21.81 -14.77 -20.42
C ARG A 89 -20.83 -13.77 -21.01
N GLU A 90 -20.94 -13.49 -22.30
CA GLU A 90 -20.06 -12.59 -23.02
C GLU A 90 -20.26 -11.12 -22.61
N TYR A 91 -21.50 -10.66 -22.49
CA TYR A 91 -21.77 -9.31 -21.97
C TYR A 91 -21.28 -9.13 -20.54
N GLN A 92 -21.49 -10.12 -19.67
CA GLN A 92 -20.95 -10.06 -18.31
C GLN A 92 -19.41 -10.02 -18.29
N ARG A 93 -18.75 -10.70 -19.23
CA ARG A 93 -17.28 -10.67 -19.38
C ARG A 93 -16.81 -9.30 -19.87
N GLN A 94 -17.46 -8.74 -20.88
CA GLN A 94 -17.15 -7.42 -21.44
C GLN A 94 -17.36 -6.32 -20.40
N ASP A 95 -18.52 -6.27 -19.75
CA ASP A 95 -18.84 -5.31 -18.69
C ASP A 95 -17.83 -5.37 -17.53
N PHE A 96 -17.32 -6.57 -17.22
CA PHE A 96 -16.31 -6.74 -16.18
C PHE A 96 -14.95 -6.20 -16.60
N LEU A 97 -14.51 -6.46 -17.83
CA LEU A 97 -13.27 -5.91 -18.36
C LEU A 97 -13.31 -4.39 -18.43
N ASP A 98 -14.42 -3.83 -18.89
CA ASP A 98 -14.62 -2.38 -18.96
C ASP A 98 -14.60 -1.74 -17.57
N LYS A 99 -15.25 -2.38 -16.58
CA LYS A 99 -15.19 -1.90 -15.18
C LYS A 99 -13.80 -2.01 -14.57
N ILE A 100 -13.01 -3.03 -14.90
CA ILE A 100 -11.64 -3.16 -14.39
C ILE A 100 -10.75 -2.10 -15.03
N SER A 101 -10.80 -1.94 -16.34
CA SER A 101 -9.98 -0.96 -17.04
C SER A 101 -10.28 0.45 -16.55
N GLU A 102 -11.56 0.80 -16.39
CA GLU A 102 -11.97 2.08 -15.80
C GLU A 102 -11.51 2.29 -14.36
N LYS A 103 -11.48 1.24 -13.53
CA LYS A 103 -10.98 1.35 -12.16
C LYS A 103 -9.47 1.57 -12.15
N GLN A 104 -8.73 0.77 -12.93
CA GLN A 104 -7.28 0.86 -13.03
C GLN A 104 -6.85 2.24 -13.51
N THR A 105 -7.47 2.79 -14.56
CA THR A 105 -7.15 4.13 -15.07
C THR A 105 -7.41 5.21 -14.03
N LYS A 106 -8.55 5.14 -13.32
CA LYS A 106 -8.89 6.08 -12.23
C LYS A 106 -7.90 5.99 -11.05
N ASP A 107 -7.48 4.79 -10.69
CA ASP A 107 -6.52 4.56 -9.61
C ASP A 107 -5.13 5.07 -9.99
N GLU A 108 -4.66 4.80 -11.21
CA GLU A 108 -3.40 5.32 -11.75
C GLU A 108 -3.39 6.86 -11.78
N GLU A 109 -4.45 7.47 -12.31
CA GLU A 109 -4.59 8.93 -12.30
C GLU A 109 -4.60 9.51 -10.88
N TYR A 110 -5.22 8.82 -9.93
CA TYR A 110 -5.27 9.26 -8.54
C TYR A 110 -3.88 9.21 -7.89
N LEU A 111 -3.14 8.13 -8.09
CA LEU A 111 -1.77 7.98 -7.60
C LEU A 111 -0.85 9.05 -8.20
N GLU A 112 -0.93 9.27 -9.50
CA GLU A 112 -0.14 10.29 -10.18
C GLU A 112 -0.46 11.70 -9.65
N LYS A 113 -1.75 12.02 -9.46
CA LYS A 113 -2.17 13.30 -8.84
C LYS A 113 -1.61 13.45 -7.43
N LEU A 114 -1.59 12.38 -6.65
CA LEU A 114 -1.10 12.37 -5.27
C LEU A 114 0.42 12.55 -5.21
N GLU A 115 1.17 11.91 -6.10
CA GLU A 115 2.62 12.08 -6.23
C GLU A 115 3.00 13.50 -6.65
N ARG A 116 2.35 14.03 -7.70
CA ARG A 116 2.56 15.43 -8.13
C ARG A 116 2.30 16.43 -7.00
N ASN A 117 1.26 16.21 -6.20
CA ASN A 117 0.95 17.06 -5.05
C ASN A 117 2.02 16.97 -3.94
N LYS A 118 2.54 15.77 -3.67
CA LYS A 118 3.65 15.56 -2.72
C LYS A 118 4.91 16.28 -3.20
N GLU A 119 5.30 16.08 -4.45
CA GLU A 119 6.47 16.74 -5.05
C GLU A 119 6.35 18.27 -5.01
N ALA A 120 5.19 18.82 -5.38
CA ALA A 120 4.96 20.26 -5.31
C ALA A 120 5.05 20.82 -3.88
N ALA A 121 4.57 20.06 -2.88
CA ALA A 121 4.71 20.42 -1.46
C ALA A 121 6.17 20.33 -1.00
N GLU A 122 6.90 19.30 -1.41
CA GLU A 122 8.31 19.11 -1.12
C GLU A 122 9.19 20.19 -1.75
N GLU A 123 8.94 20.57 -3.01
CA GLU A 123 9.68 21.63 -3.67
C GLU A 123 9.49 22.98 -2.95
N ARG A 124 8.23 23.31 -2.59
CA ARG A 124 7.89 24.52 -1.84
C ARG A 124 8.57 24.53 -0.47
N THR A 125 8.54 23.41 0.25
CA THR A 125 9.16 23.30 1.58
C THR A 125 10.68 23.30 1.49
N ALA A 126 11.30 22.63 0.52
CA ALA A 126 12.74 22.62 0.26
C ALA A 126 13.26 24.01 -0.11
N LYS A 127 12.56 24.76 -0.98
CA LYS A 127 12.90 26.15 -1.30
C LYS A 127 12.88 27.05 -0.06
N ARG A 128 11.86 26.90 0.79
CA ARG A 128 11.76 27.64 2.07
C ARG A 128 12.85 27.20 3.07
N ARG A 129 13.15 25.91 3.15
CA ARG A 129 14.20 25.33 4.00
C ARG A 129 15.59 25.84 3.61
N LYS A 130 15.95 25.77 2.32
CA LYS A 130 17.20 26.32 1.76
C LYS A 130 17.37 27.81 2.06
N LYS A 131 16.29 28.61 1.94
CA LYS A 131 16.32 30.04 2.33
C LYS A 131 16.63 30.23 3.82
N ARG A 132 15.96 29.48 4.71
CA ARG A 132 16.18 29.54 6.16
C ARG A 132 17.59 29.09 6.55
N GLU A 133 18.12 28.04 5.92
CA GLU A 133 19.48 27.54 6.15
C GLU A 133 20.54 28.56 5.75
N LYS A 134 20.42 29.19 4.57
CA LYS A 134 21.32 30.29 4.15
C LYS A 134 21.30 31.44 5.16
N MET A 135 20.12 31.83 5.67
CA MET A 135 20.02 32.87 6.69
C MET A 135 20.62 32.44 8.05
N LYS A 136 20.44 31.18 8.46
CA LYS A 136 21.08 30.62 9.66
C LYS A 136 22.61 30.61 9.54
N GLN A 137 23.14 30.16 8.40
CA GLN A 137 24.58 30.15 8.13
C GLN A 137 25.17 31.57 8.18
N LYS A 138 24.54 32.56 7.52
CA LYS A 138 24.96 33.97 7.59
C LYS A 138 24.98 34.49 9.03
N LYS A 139 23.94 34.20 9.82
CA LYS A 139 23.88 34.59 11.25
C LYS A 139 24.98 33.91 12.09
N LEU A 140 25.29 32.64 11.83
CA LEU A 140 26.35 31.91 12.52
C LEU A 140 27.73 32.48 12.18
N LEU A 141 28.00 32.77 10.91
CA LEU A 141 29.26 33.39 10.47
C LEU A 141 29.44 34.78 11.09
N ALA A 142 28.40 35.61 11.10
CA ALA A 142 28.45 36.92 11.75
C ALA A 142 28.70 36.84 13.27
N LYS A 143 28.10 35.85 13.95
CA LYS A 143 28.37 35.59 15.38
C LYS A 143 29.80 35.11 15.63
N LYS A 144 30.36 34.26 14.76
CA LYS A 144 31.76 33.82 14.84
C LYS A 144 32.71 34.99 14.64
N ALA A 145 32.51 35.79 13.60
CA ALA A 145 33.30 37.00 13.36
C ALA A 145 33.27 37.97 14.56
N LYS A 146 32.09 38.24 15.12
CA LYS A 146 31.97 39.08 16.35
C LYS A 146 32.65 38.48 17.58
N ARG A 147 32.69 37.14 17.70
CA ARG A 147 33.42 36.46 18.78
C ARG A 147 34.93 36.56 18.58
N GLU A 148 35.41 36.42 17.35
CA GLU A 148 36.82 36.56 17.02
C GLU A 148 37.32 37.98 17.22
N THR A 149 36.57 39.00 16.79
CA THR A 149 36.93 40.41 17.07
C THR A 149 36.99 40.68 18.56
N LYS A 150 35.99 40.23 19.34
CA LYS A 150 35.96 40.39 20.79
C LYS A 150 37.06 39.59 21.52
N LYS A 151 37.55 38.50 20.92
CA LYS A 151 38.68 37.70 21.46
C LYS A 151 40.03 38.38 21.12
N ARG A 152 40.14 38.98 19.94
CA ARG A 152 41.31 39.76 19.48
C ARG A 152 41.44 41.08 20.25
N GLU A 153 40.34 41.72 20.63
CA GLU A 153 40.32 42.89 21.52
C GLU A 153 40.66 42.55 22.99
N ARG A 154 40.43 41.31 23.44
CA ARG A 154 40.73 40.85 24.81
C ARG A 154 42.15 40.33 25.02
N HIS A 155 42.85 39.94 23.94
CA HIS A 155 44.27 39.59 23.97
C HIS A 155 45.04 40.44 22.96
N PRO A 156 45.47 41.66 23.34
CA PRO A 156 46.49 42.38 22.58
C PRO A 156 47.83 41.68 22.80
N VAL A 157 48.16 40.67 21.98
CA VAL A 157 49.49 40.06 22.03
C VAL A 157 50.46 41.01 21.34
N THR A 158 51.22 41.72 22.16
CA THR A 158 52.50 42.33 21.85
C THR A 158 53.43 41.28 21.24
N MET A 159 53.75 41.38 19.95
CA MET A 159 54.98 40.79 19.41
C MET A 159 55.66 41.81 18.51
N ALA A 160 56.83 42.23 19.00
CA ALA A 160 57.70 43.23 18.43
C ALA A 160 58.34 42.76 17.12
N THR A 161 58.61 43.76 16.29
CA THR A 161 59.43 43.79 15.08
C THR A 161 60.84 43.22 15.30
N ILE A 162 61.30 42.29 14.43
CA ILE A 162 62.73 42.11 14.11
C ILE A 162 62.88 41.86 12.60
N THR A 163 63.39 42.90 11.95
CA THR A 163 64.34 43.04 10.82
C THR A 163 64.73 41.83 9.93
N LEU A 164 64.73 42.08 8.61
CA LEU A 164 65.23 41.27 7.47
C LEU A 164 66.77 41.20 7.38
N PRO A 165 67.33 40.22 6.62
CA PRO A 165 68.13 40.58 5.44
C PRO A 165 67.93 39.66 4.19
N PRO A 166 68.50 40.01 3.01
CA PRO A 166 68.03 39.58 1.69
C PRO A 166 68.89 38.50 0.97
N GLY A 167 68.27 37.82 -0.01
CA GLY A 167 68.91 37.29 -1.22
C GLY A 167 69.09 35.76 -1.29
N THR A 168 68.48 35.11 -2.29
CA THR A 168 69.15 34.40 -3.40
C THR A 168 68.13 33.78 -4.35
N THR A 169 68.37 33.98 -5.64
CA THR A 169 67.76 33.35 -6.81
C THR A 169 67.93 31.84 -6.83
N GLU A 170 66.90 31.09 -7.26
CA GLU A 170 66.95 29.90 -8.14
C GLU A 170 65.53 29.30 -8.21
N ARG A 171 64.84 29.35 -9.35
CA ARG A 171 64.90 28.43 -10.50
C ARG A 171 63.72 27.45 -10.46
N SER A 172 63.04 27.43 -11.59
CA SER A 172 61.92 26.59 -12.03
C SER A 172 61.82 25.18 -11.43
N CYS A 173 60.58 24.70 -11.26
CA CYS A 173 60.06 23.60 -12.10
C CYS A 173 58.56 23.38 -11.85
N GLN A 174 57.80 23.49 -12.94
CA GLN A 174 56.42 23.01 -13.07
C GLN A 174 56.42 21.48 -12.93
N THR A 175 55.51 20.90 -12.14
CA THR A 175 54.91 19.59 -12.46
C THR A 175 53.49 19.50 -11.88
N LYS A 176 52.50 19.44 -12.79
CA LYS A 176 51.25 18.66 -12.64
C LYS A 176 51.43 17.38 -13.50
N PRO A 177 50.48 16.43 -13.56
CA PRO A 177 49.69 15.73 -12.54
C PRO A 177 49.84 14.19 -12.69
N LYS A 178 49.28 13.36 -11.79
CA LYS A 178 48.94 11.96 -12.14
C LYS A 178 47.69 11.47 -11.41
N GLN A 179 46.76 10.97 -12.22
CA GLN A 179 45.47 10.38 -11.86
C GLN A 179 45.64 9.02 -11.19
N SER A 180 44.70 8.65 -10.32
CA SER A 180 44.13 7.30 -10.24
C SER A 180 42.64 7.42 -9.98
#